data_AF-A0A7S3MBP1-F1
#
_entry.id   AF-A0A7S3MBP1-F1
#
_cell.length_a   1.000
_cell.length_b   1.000
_cell.length_c   1.000
_cell.angle_alpha   90.00
_cell.angle_beta   90.00
_cell.angle_gamma   90.00
#
_symmetry.space_group_name_H-M   'P 1'
#
loop_
_entity.id
_entity.type
_entity.pdbx_description
1 polymer ?
#
loop_
_entity_poly.entity_id
_entity_poly.type
_entity_poly.pdbx_seq_one_letter_code
_entity_poly.pdbx_strand_id
1 'polypeptide(L)'
;DAGLKFTIVIDQVAASGGYLMACTADRILCSPFAIIGSIGVVQELPIVFERLQKEGITFETTTAGKFKRTLTPFKKPTDEDRAKNKENIEDILNIFKNFVKSSRPSVD
;
A
#
# COMPACT_ATOMS: atom_id res chain seq x y z
N ASP A 1 -3.38 -11.95 -23.85
CA ASP A 1 -2.83 -10.66 -24.27
C ASP A 1 -3.49 -10.25 -25.58
N ALA A 2 -4.01 -9.03 -25.70
CA ALA A 2 -4.79 -8.61 -26.87
C ALA A 2 -3.92 -7.98 -27.98
N GLY A 3 -2.61 -7.84 -27.74
CA GLY A 3 -1.66 -7.24 -28.69
C GLY A 3 -1.81 -5.72 -28.86
N LEU A 4 -2.61 -5.07 -28.01
CA LEU A 4 -2.81 -3.63 -28.04
C LEU A 4 -1.70 -2.93 -27.29
N LYS A 5 -1.09 -1.94 -27.93
CA LYS A 5 -0.11 -1.05 -27.30
C LYS A 5 -0.79 0.18 -26.75
N PHE A 6 -0.40 0.62 -25.56
CA PHE A 6 -0.90 1.85 -24.96
C PHE A 6 0.20 2.69 -24.32
N THR A 7 -0.03 3.99 -24.30
CA THR A 7 0.87 4.99 -23.73
C THR A 7 0.15 5.73 -22.61
N ILE A 8 0.84 5.89 -21.47
CA ILE A 8 0.38 6.75 -20.38
C ILE A 8 1.15 8.07 -20.44
N VAL A 9 0.42 9.18 -20.38
CA VAL A 9 0.98 10.54 -20.35
C VAL A 9 0.74 11.14 -18.97
N ILE A 10 1.81 11.62 -18.34
CA ILE A 10 1.82 12.16 -16.98
C ILE A 10 2.19 13.63 -17.06
N ASP A 11 1.23 14.52 -16.79
CA ASP A 11 1.46 15.96 -16.82
C ASP A 11 2.00 16.47 -15.48
N GLN A 12 1.34 16.13 -14.37
CA GLN A 12 1.69 16.66 -13.05
C GLN A 12 2.15 15.59 -12.07
N VAL A 13 1.37 14.52 -11.86
CA VAL A 13 1.66 13.52 -10.81
C VAL A 13 1.25 12.12 -11.23
N ALA A 14 2.14 11.16 -11.04
CA ALA A 14 1.83 9.73 -10.99
C ALA A 14 2.75 9.07 -9.94
N ALA A 15 2.34 9.13 -8.68
CA ALA A 15 3.10 8.66 -7.53
C ALA A 15 2.36 7.51 -6.81
N SER A 16 3.11 6.65 -6.10
CA SER A 16 2.60 5.49 -5.36
C SER A 16 1.76 4.59 -6.28
N GLY A 17 0.49 4.34 -5.97
CA GLY A 17 -0.41 3.55 -6.82
C GLY A 17 -0.56 4.10 -8.25
N GLY A 18 -0.42 5.42 -8.45
CA GLY A 18 -0.41 6.04 -9.78
C GLY A 18 0.78 5.59 -10.62
N TYR A 19 1.96 5.50 -10.02
CA TYR A 19 3.16 4.98 -10.70
C TYR A 19 3.05 3.48 -10.96
N LEU A 20 2.50 2.72 -10.00
CA LEU A 20 2.22 1.29 -10.17
C LEU A 20 1.34 1.04 -11.40
N MET A 21 0.27 1.81 -11.58
CA MET A 21 -0.58 1.72 -12.78
C MET A 21 0.17 2.17 -14.03
N ALA A 22 0.95 3.26 -13.96
CA ALA A 22 1.75 3.74 -15.08
C ALA A 22 2.75 2.69 -15.61
N CYS A 23 3.30 1.86 -14.72
CA CYS A 23 4.19 0.76 -15.07
C CYS A 23 3.56 -0.29 -16.00
N THR A 24 2.23 -0.39 -16.08
CA THR A 24 1.55 -1.34 -16.98
C THR A 24 1.66 -0.99 -18.48
N ALA A 25 1.96 0.27 -18.81
CA ALA A 25 1.99 0.76 -20.19
C ALA A 25 3.20 0.27 -21.00
N ASP A 26 3.08 0.19 -22.32
CA ASP A 26 4.24 -0.01 -23.20
C ASP A 26 5.18 1.21 -23.16
N ARG A 27 4.59 2.41 -23.03
CA ARG A 27 5.33 3.68 -22.99
C ARG A 27 4.75 4.63 -21.94
N ILE A 28 5.64 5.32 -21.25
CA ILE A 28 5.30 6.45 -20.38
C ILE A 28 5.89 7.72 -20.98
N LEU A 29 5.08 8.76 -21.12
CA LEU A 29 5.52 10.11 -21.41
C LEU A 29 5.27 10.96 -20.16
N CYS A 30 6.24 11.75 -19.74
CA CYS A 30 6.09 12.63 -18.60
C CYS A 30 6.55 14.05 -18.92
N SER A 31 5.85 15.04 -18.37
CA SER A 31 6.34 16.40 -18.32
C SER A 31 7.65 16.44 -17.51
N PRO A 32 8.63 17.30 -17.86
CA PRO A 32 9.88 17.45 -17.10
C PRO A 32 9.68 17.78 -15.62
N PHE A 33 8.52 18.36 -15.27
CA PHE A 33 8.17 18.76 -13.90
C PHE A 33 7.20 17.79 -13.22
N ALA A 34 6.86 16.66 -13.86
CA ALA A 34 5.97 15.68 -13.29
C ALA A 34 6.61 14.97 -12.09
N ILE A 35 5.83 14.79 -11.02
CA ILE A 35 6.23 14.00 -9.86
C ILE A 35 5.84 12.55 -10.13
N ILE A 36 6.85 11.69 -10.29
CA ILE A 36 6.68 10.25 -10.51
C ILE A 36 7.43 9.45 -9.45
N GLY A 37 7.06 8.18 -9.27
CA GLY A 37 7.69 7.28 -8.31
C GLY A 37 6.92 7.20 -7.00
N SER A 38 7.53 7.54 -5.87
CA SER A 38 6.99 7.27 -4.52
C SER A 38 6.68 5.78 -4.33
N ILE A 39 7.67 4.93 -4.65
CA ILE A 39 7.58 3.48 -4.47
C ILE A 39 7.70 3.19 -2.97
N GLY A 40 6.55 3.09 -2.34
CA GLY A 40 6.43 2.94 -0.90
C GLY A 40 5.03 2.50 -0.52
N VAL A 41 4.91 1.93 0.68
CA VAL A 41 3.64 1.50 1.25
C VAL A 41 3.56 2.11 2.64
N VAL A 42 2.50 2.86 2.88
CA VAL A 42 2.17 3.42 4.18
C VAL A 42 0.80 2.92 4.58
N GLN A 43 0.63 2.64 5.86
CA GLN A 43 -0.64 2.29 6.45
C GLN A 43 -0.82 3.08 7.73
N GLU A 44 -1.88 3.87 7.77
CA GLU A 44 -2.26 4.65 8.94
C GLU A 44 -3.58 4.11 9.46
N LEU A 45 -3.64 3.83 10.77
CA LEU A 45 -4.86 3.37 11.42
C LEU A 45 -5.03 4.06 12.77
N PRO A 46 -6.11 4.85 12.97
CA PRO A 46 -6.36 5.47 14.26
C PRO A 46 -6.76 4.41 15.28
N ILE A 47 -6.11 4.43 16.45
CA ILE A 47 -6.47 3.57 17.58
C ILE A 47 -7.32 4.39 18.55
N VAL A 48 -8.60 4.05 18.68
CA VAL A 48 -9.58 4.75 19.52
C VAL A 48 -10.01 3.92 20.74
N PHE A 49 -9.36 2.76 20.96
CA PHE A 49 -9.66 1.82 22.04
C PHE A 49 -9.81 2.49 23.42
N GLU A 50 -8.86 3.31 23.83
CA GLU A 50 -8.88 3.94 25.16
C GLU A 50 -10.05 4.93 25.32
N ARG A 51 -10.47 5.58 24.23
CA ARG A 51 -11.62 6.49 24.26
C ARG A 51 -12.93 5.71 24.41
N LEU A 52 -13.09 4.64 23.65
CA LEU A 52 -14.27 3.78 23.69
C LEU A 52 -14.42 3.10 25.05
N GLN A 53 -13.31 2.66 25.64
CA GLN A 53 -13.32 2.07 26.99
C GLN A 53 -13.82 3.06 28.05
N LYS A 54 -13.42 4.34 27.97
CA LYS A 54 -13.92 5.40 28.87
C LYS A 54 -15.42 5.67 28.71
N GLU A 55 -15.96 5.41 27.53
CA GLU A 55 -17.39 5.54 27.22
C GLU A 55 -18.18 4.26 27.53
N GLY A 56 -17.53 3.23 28.08
CA GLY A 56 -18.16 1.95 28.42
C GLY A 56 -18.43 1.04 27.22
N ILE A 57 -17.90 1.37 26.04
CA ILE A 57 -18.09 0.61 24.81
C ILE A 57 -17.01 -0.47 24.70
N THR A 58 -17.44 -1.73 24.62
CA THR A 58 -16.55 -2.89 24.46
C THR A 58 -16.87 -3.62 23.16
N PHE A 59 -15.82 -4.04 22.45
CA PHE A 59 -15.94 -4.79 21.20
C PHE A 59 -15.49 -6.23 21.42
N GLU A 60 -16.42 -7.18 21.28
CA GLU A 60 -16.08 -8.59 21.15
C GLU A 60 -15.75 -8.90 19.68
N THR A 61 -14.60 -9.50 19.42
CA THR A 61 -14.15 -9.81 18.06
C THR A 61 -13.83 -11.30 17.94
N THR A 62 -14.57 -11.99 17.07
CA THR A 62 -14.31 -13.39 16.72
C THR A 62 -13.74 -13.46 15.30
N THR A 63 -12.59 -14.10 15.13
CA THR A 63 -11.93 -14.24 13.82
C THR A 63 -11.53 -15.68 13.56
N ALA A 64 -11.71 -16.14 12.32
CA ALA A 64 -11.28 -17.48 11.87
C ALA A 64 -9.76 -17.59 11.61
N GLY A 65 -8.93 -16.90 12.39
CA GLY A 65 -7.47 -16.90 12.26
C GLY A 65 -6.79 -15.77 13.03
N LYS A 66 -5.62 -16.05 13.62
CA LYS A 66 -4.90 -15.17 14.56
C LYS A 66 -4.63 -13.75 14.02
N PHE A 67 -4.38 -13.61 12.71
CA PHE A 67 -4.03 -12.34 12.06
C PHE A 67 -5.03 -11.87 11.00
N LYS A 68 -6.27 -12.38 11.01
CA LYS A 68 -7.31 -11.86 10.08
C LYS A 68 -7.70 -10.41 10.37
N ARG A 69 -7.39 -9.92 11.58
CA ARG A 69 -7.56 -8.53 12.01
C ARG A 69 -6.34 -8.08 12.83
N THR A 70 -5.18 -8.01 12.19
CA THR A 70 -3.89 -7.66 12.80
C THR A 70 -3.93 -6.30 13.50
N LEU A 71 -4.47 -5.28 12.84
CA LEU A 71 -4.70 -3.96 13.43
C LEU A 71 -6.18 -3.60 13.31
N THR A 72 -6.71 -2.96 14.36
CA THR A 72 -8.09 -2.46 14.41
C THR A 72 -8.16 -1.20 15.27
N PRO A 73 -9.04 -0.24 14.96
CA PRO A 73 -9.27 0.92 15.82
C PRO A 73 -9.76 0.56 17.23
N PHE A 74 -10.36 -0.62 17.38
CA PHE A 74 -11.14 -1.04 18.54
C PHE A 74 -10.39 -1.90 19.56
N LYS A 75 -9.08 -2.13 19.36
CA LYS A 75 -8.24 -2.92 20.26
C LYS A 75 -6.92 -2.20 20.44
N LYS A 76 -6.33 -2.28 21.63
CA LYS A 76 -4.93 -1.91 21.81
C LYS A 76 -4.03 -2.91 21.05
N PRO A 77 -3.25 -2.47 20.05
CA PRO A 77 -2.40 -3.37 19.30
C PRO A 77 -1.25 -3.87 20.16
N THR A 78 -1.02 -5.19 20.11
CA THR A 78 0.12 -5.85 20.78
C THR A 78 1.41 -5.69 19.97
N ASP A 79 2.55 -6.04 20.55
CA ASP A 79 3.82 -6.02 19.81
C ASP A 79 3.84 -7.05 18.68
N GLU A 80 3.19 -8.21 18.86
CA GLU A 80 3.02 -9.22 17.81
C GLU A 80 2.15 -8.68 16.66
N ASP A 81 1.05 -7.97 16.98
CA ASP A 81 0.20 -7.31 15.98
C ASP A 81 1.02 -6.29 15.15
N ARG A 82 1.85 -5.48 15.81
CA ARG A 82 2.71 -4.50 15.13
C ARG A 82 3.78 -5.15 14.26
N ALA A 83 4.42 -6.21 14.76
CA ALA A 83 5.43 -6.96 14.03
C ALA A 83 4.83 -7.60 12.77
N LYS A 84 3.67 -8.25 12.89
CA LYS A 84 3.00 -8.85 11.73
C LYS A 84 2.55 -7.79 10.73
N ASN A 85 2.09 -6.63 11.20
CA ASN A 85 1.72 -5.54 10.29
C ASN A 85 2.94 -4.99 9.54
N LYS A 86 4.09 -4.87 10.20
CA LYS A 86 5.34 -4.44 9.57
C LYS A 86 5.77 -5.44 8.48
N GLU A 87 5.74 -6.73 8.78
CA GLU A 87 6.01 -7.81 7.80
C GLU A 87 5.09 -7.68 6.58
N ASN A 88 3.79 -7.50 6.80
CA ASN A 88 2.83 -7.33 5.70
C ASN A 88 3.14 -6.08 4.83
N ILE A 89 3.55 -4.96 5.45
CA ILE A 89 3.95 -3.74 4.71
C ILE A 89 5.22 -4.01 3.89
N GLU A 90 6.19 -4.71 4.45
CA GLU A 90 7.43 -5.09 3.77
C GLU A 90 7.16 -6.03 2.58
N ASP A 91 6.26 -7.00 2.73
CA ASP A 91 5.84 -7.89 1.65
C ASP A 91 5.20 -7.13 0.49
N ILE A 92 4.27 -6.21 0.79
CA ILE A 92 3.64 -5.37 -0.25
C ILE A 92 4.68 -4.48 -0.93
N LEU A 93 5.62 -3.91 -0.17
CA LEU A 93 6.70 -3.10 -0.72
C LEU A 93 7.58 -3.94 -1.67
N ASN A 94 7.90 -5.17 -1.31
CA ASN A 94 8.68 -6.08 -2.14
C ASN A 94 7.94 -6.42 -3.43
N ILE A 95 6.64 -6.70 -3.35
CA ILE A 95 5.79 -6.93 -4.55
C ILE A 95 5.81 -5.70 -5.46
N PHE A 96 5.65 -4.49 -4.90
CA PHE A 96 5.66 -3.25 -5.66
C PHE A 96 7.02 -3.03 -6.35
N LYS A 97 8.14 -3.16 -5.61
CA LYS A 97 9.50 -3.06 -6.18
C LYS A 97 9.72 -4.05 -7.31
N ASN A 98 9.33 -5.31 -7.10
CA ASN A 98 9.49 -6.36 -8.10
C ASN A 98 8.67 -6.08 -9.36
N PHE A 99 7.44 -5.57 -9.20
CA PHE A 99 6.59 -5.19 -10.33
C PHE A 99 7.16 -4.02 -11.13
N VAL A 100 7.67 -2.98 -10.44
CA VAL A 100 8.32 -1.86 -11.12
C VAL A 100 9.55 -2.33 -11.87
N LYS A 101 10.41 -3.14 -11.23
CA LYS A 101 11.62 -3.68 -11.84
C LYS A 101 11.34 -4.55 -13.07
N SER A 102 10.31 -5.40 -13.02
CA SER A 102 9.94 -6.24 -14.16
C SER A 102 9.30 -5.45 -15.31
N SER A 103 8.53 -4.40 -14.99
CA SER A 103 7.85 -3.58 -16.00
C SER A 103 8.75 -2.49 -16.60
N ARG A 104 9.78 -2.06 -15.87
CA ARG A 104 10.70 -0.97 -16.22
C ARG A 104 12.16 -1.38 -15.95
N PRO A 105 12.72 -2.33 -16.72
CA PRO A 105 14.06 -2.89 -16.46
C PRO A 105 15.21 -1.90 -16.69
N SER A 106 14.96 -0.78 -17.36
CA SER A 106 15.95 0.28 -17.62
C SER A 106 16.02 1.34 -16.52
N VAL A 107 15.24 1.19 -15.44
CA VAL A 107 15.20 2.13 -14.32
C VAL A 107 15.80 1.40 -13.10
N ASP A 108 16.88 1.94 -12.55
CA ASP A 108 17.58 1.41 -11.37
C ASP A 108 16.75 1.53 -10.08
#